data_AF-A0A2M7A543-F1
#
_entry.id   AF-A0A2M7A543-F1
#
_cell.length_a   1.000
_cell.length_b   1.000
_cell.length_c   1.000
_cell.angle_alpha   90.00
_cell.angle_beta   90.00
_cell.angle_gamma   90.00
#
_symmetry.space_group_name_H-M   'P 1'
#
loop_
_entity.id
_entity.type
_entity.pdbx_description
1 polymer ?
#
loop_
_entity_poly.entity_id
_entity_poly.type
_entity_poly.pdbx_seq_one_letter_code
_entity_poly.pdbx_strand_id
1 'polypeptide(L)' 'MEDNRIGTDVNGTTMLGNGRDGVVLANGASGNRIGGSGSARNIISGNKRRGVSIGTDDGVVLGSPTRNVVQGN' A
#
# COMPACT_ATOMS: atom_id res chain seq x y z
N MET A 1 1.74 5.12 18.04
CA MET A 1 1.74 5.69 16.68
C MET A 1 2.24 4.59 15.77
N GLU A 2 1.48 4.22 14.74
CA GLU A 2 1.97 3.28 13.72
C GLU A 2 2.46 4.08 12.53
N ASP A 3 3.74 3.96 12.22
CA ASP A 3 4.35 4.54 11.02
C ASP A 3 4.70 3.40 10.06
N ASN A 4 3.85 3.16 9.06
CA ASN A 4 4.12 2.13 8.05
C ASN A 4 5.08 2.70 7.01
N ARG A 5 6.26 2.09 6.89
CA ARG A 5 7.30 2.48 5.93
C ARG A 5 7.49 1.36 4.92
N ILE A 6 7.16 1.62 3.66
CA ILE A 6 7.22 0.64 2.57
C ILE A 6 7.98 1.24 1.39
N GLY A 7 8.95 0.49 0.86
CA GLY A 7 9.78 0.90 -0.28
C GLY A 7 10.84 1.97 0.04
N THR A 8 11.10 2.21 1.32
CA THR A 8 12.02 3.26 1.79
C THR A 8 12.85 2.81 2.99
N ASP A 9 13.89 3.56 3.35
CA ASP A 9 14.72 3.32 4.53
C ASP A 9 13.98 3.63 5.85
N VAL A 10 14.68 3.40 6.98
CA VAL A 10 14.14 3.67 8.32
C VAL A 10 13.72 5.13 8.52
N ASN A 11 14.27 6.05 7.73
CA ASN A 11 13.97 7.48 7.77
C ASN A 11 12.86 7.89 6.80
N GLY A 12 12.46 7.01 5.88
CA GLY A 12 11.42 7.30 4.89
C GLY A 12 11.93 8.15 3.73
N THR A 13 13.25 8.30 3.61
CA THR A 13 13.89 9.28 2.73
C THR A 13 14.64 8.63 1.58
N THR A 14 15.28 7.48 1.81
CA THR A 14 16.02 6.78 0.76
C THR A 14 15.11 5.78 0.08
N MET A 15 15.12 5.78 -1.26
CA MET A 15 14.46 4.75 -2.05
C MET A 15 15.23 3.44 -1.94
N LEU A 16 14.65 2.49 -1.22
CA LEU A 16 15.09 1.08 -1.26
C LEU A 16 14.22 0.29 -2.24
N GLY A 17 12.95 0.68 -2.34
CA GLY A 17 11.99 0.37 -3.40
C GLY A 17 11.60 -1.09 -3.56
N ASN A 18 10.29 -1.38 -3.49
CA ASN A 18 9.82 -2.66 -4.00
C ASN A 18 9.98 -2.72 -5.52
N GLY A 19 10.28 -3.91 -6.07
CA GLY A 19 10.49 -4.10 -7.51
C GLY A 19 9.28 -3.78 -8.40
N ARG A 20 8.10 -3.51 -7.81
CA ARG A 20 6.85 -3.20 -8.49
C ARG A 20 6.01 -2.19 -7.68
N ASP A 21 4.86 -2.60 -7.13
CA ASP A 21 4.01 -1.75 -6.29
C ASP A 21 4.43 -1.80 -4.82
N GLY A 22 4.12 -0.75 -4.05
CA GLY A 22 4.31 -0.72 -2.60
C GLY A 22 3.33 -1.64 -1.88
N VAL A 23 2.03 -1.42 -2.11
CA VAL A 23 0.94 -2.25 -1.59
C VAL A 23 -0.03 -2.60 -2.72
N VAL A 24 -0.43 -3.87 -2.79
CA VAL A 24 -1.43 -4.36 -3.76
C VAL A 24 -2.59 -5.00 -3.01
N LEU A 25 -3.79 -4.49 -3.25
CA LEU A 25 -5.06 -5.08 -2.84
C LEU A 25 -5.80 -5.51 -4.12
N ALA A 26 -5.74 -6.81 -4.42
CA ALA A 26 -6.29 -7.35 -5.64
C ALA A 26 -7.14 -8.62 -5.45
N ASN A 27 -7.79 -9.05 -6.53
CA ASN A 27 -8.46 -10.35 -6.63
C ASN A 27 -9.46 -10.61 -5.48
N GLY A 28 -10.40 -9.68 -5.28
CA GLY A 28 -11.41 -9.80 -4.21
C GLY A 28 -10.91 -9.44 -2.80
N ALA A 29 -9.70 -8.88 -2.66
CA ALA A 29 -9.20 -8.34 -1.39
C ALA A 29 -10.25 -7.45 -0.72
N SER A 30 -10.67 -7.82 0.49
CA SER A 30 -11.69 -7.08 1.22
C SER A 30 -11.39 -6.92 2.71
N GLY A 31 -11.82 -5.79 3.27
CA GLY A 31 -11.67 -5.49 4.69
C GLY A 31 -10.24 -5.17 5.14
N ASN A 32 -9.32 -4.84 4.23
CA ASN A 32 -7.93 -4.57 4.58
C ASN A 32 -7.75 -3.14 5.07
N ARG A 33 -6.87 -2.97 6.06
CA ARG A 33 -6.46 -1.67 6.60
C ARG A 33 -4.97 -1.45 6.36
N ILE A 34 -4.65 -0.35 5.69
CA ILE A 34 -3.27 0.12 5.51
C ILE A 34 -3.13 1.42 6.31
N GLY A 35 -2.34 1.39 7.38
CA GLY A 35 -2.18 2.51 8.32
C GLY A 35 -2.89 2.33 9.67
N GLY A 36 -2.41 3.07 10.66
CA GLY A 36 -2.99 3.14 12.01
C GLY A 36 -4.11 4.17 12.13
N SER A 37 -4.72 4.32 13.32
CA SER A 37 -5.74 5.35 13.60
C SER A 37 -5.11 6.63 14.14
N GLY A 38 -5.78 7.78 13.96
CA GLY A 38 -5.30 9.07 14.49
C GLY A 38 -4.08 9.59 13.71
N SER A 39 -3.02 10.00 14.41
CA SER A 39 -1.81 10.60 13.83
C SER A 39 -0.83 9.60 13.17
N ALA A 40 -1.27 8.37 12.93
CA ALA A 40 -0.47 7.36 12.22
C ALA A 40 -0.15 7.84 10.79
N ARG A 41 1.05 7.54 10.28
CA ARG A 41 1.46 7.92 8.93
C ARG A 41 1.88 6.73 8.09
N ASN A 42 1.50 6.72 6.82
CA ASN A 42 2.03 5.80 5.82
C ASN A 42 3.06 6.54 4.96
N ILE A 43 4.31 6.08 4.98
CA ILE A 43 5.33 6.48 4.00
C ILE A 43 5.50 5.32 3.03
N ILE A 44 4.84 5.43 1.88
CA ILE A 44 4.89 4.45 0.80
C ILE A 44 5.57 5.13 -0.38
N SER A 45 6.89 5.00 -0.46
CA SER A 45 7.73 5.73 -1.42
C SER A 45 8.72 4.79 -2.12
N GLY A 46 9.34 5.26 -3.20
CA GLY A 46 10.40 4.52 -3.88
C GLY A 46 9.97 3.25 -4.64
N ASN A 47 8.68 2.99 -4.79
CA ASN A 47 8.18 1.80 -5.50
C ASN A 47 8.30 1.99 -7.03
N LYS A 48 8.71 0.95 -7.76
CA LYS A 48 8.96 1.04 -9.22
C LYS A 48 7.70 1.23 -10.08
N ARG A 49 6.50 1.00 -9.55
CA ARG A 49 5.22 1.16 -10.27
C ARG A 49 4.22 2.06 -9.53
N ARG A 50 3.41 1.55 -8.61
CA ARG A 50 2.43 2.34 -7.81
C ARG A 50 2.79 2.31 -6.33
N GLY A 51 2.45 3.37 -5.59
CA GLY A 51 2.51 3.34 -4.12
C GLY A 51 1.50 2.35 -3.55
N VAL A 52 0.21 2.57 -3.82
CA VAL A 52 -0.89 1.66 -3.46
C VAL A 52 -1.70 1.36 -4.72
N SER A 53 -1.97 0.08 -4.98
CA SER A 53 -2.83 -0.39 -6.08
C SER A 53 -4.02 -1.15 -5.50
N ILE A 54 -5.24 -0.65 -5.76
CA ILE A 54 -6.49 -1.33 -5.41
C ILE A 54 -7.20 -1.67 -6.72
N GLY A 55 -7.28 -2.94 -7.09
CA GLY A 55 -7.89 -3.32 -8.37
C GLY A 55 -7.72 -4.81 -8.69
N THR A 56 -7.55 -5.13 -9.96
CA THR A 56 -7.20 -6.49 -10.40
C THR A 56 -5.71 -6.52 -10.75
N ASP A 57 -5.05 -7.64 -10.50
CA ASP A 57 -3.71 -7.85 -11.04
C ASP A 57 -3.76 -7.91 -12.56
N ASP A 58 -2.62 -7.71 -13.23
CA ASP A 58 -2.46 -7.56 -14.69
C ASP A 58 -3.02 -8.78 -15.47
N GLY A 59 -4.35 -8.94 -15.55
CA GLY A 59 -5.05 -9.94 -16.36
C GLY A 59 -6.01 -10.89 -15.63
N VAL A 60 -6.07 -10.92 -14.29
CA VAL A 60 -6.96 -11.86 -13.57
C VAL A 60 -8.06 -11.11 -12.82
N VAL A 61 -9.32 -11.33 -13.19
CA VAL A 61 -10.49 -10.76 -12.50
C VAL A 61 -11.18 -11.86 -11.68
N LEU A 62 -10.72 -12.08 -10.43
CA LEU A 62 -11.41 -12.98 -9.48
C LEU A 62 -12.49 -12.26 -8.65
N GLY A 63 -12.56 -10.92 -8.73
CA GLY A 63 -13.54 -10.10 -8.01
C GLY A 63 -13.03 -8.68 -7.73
N SER A 64 -13.95 -7.72 -7.59
CA SER A 64 -13.60 -6.34 -7.23
C SER A 64 -13.17 -6.26 -5.76
N PRO A 65 -12.05 -5.62 -5.43
CA PRO A 65 -11.68 -5.34 -4.05
C PRO A 65 -12.71 -4.40 -3.40
N THR A 66 -13.13 -4.68 -2.16
CA THR A 66 -14.18 -3.92 -1.47
C THR A 66 -13.82 -3.62 -0.02
N ARG A 67 -14.35 -2.53 0.55
CA ARG A 67 -14.18 -2.19 1.98
C ARG A 67 -12.71 -2.12 2.44
N ASN A 68 -11.80 -1.70 1.56
CA ASN A 68 -10.41 -1.48 1.93
C ASN A 68 -10.20 -0.03 2.34
N VAL A 69 -9.40 0.21 3.38
CA VAL A 69 -9.15 1.56 3.91
C VAL A 69 -7.66 1.83 3.96
N VAL A 70 -7.25 2.94 3.33
CA VAL A 70 -5.92 3.54 3.47
C VAL A 70 -6.08 4.82 4.27
N GLN A 71 -5.46 4.91 5.43
CA GLN A 71 -5.65 6.06 6.32
C GLN A 71 -4.40 6.40 7.12
N GLY A 72 -4.33 7.64 7.59
CA GLY A 72 -3.11 8.17 8.18
C GLY A 72 -2.11 8.52 7.10
N ASN A 73 -2.46 9.46 6.22
CA ASN A 73 -1.61 9.95 5.13
C ASN A 73 -1.23 11.40 5.43
#